data_AF-A0A7Y2L2C0-F1
#
_entry.id   AF-A0A7Y2L2C0-F1
#
_cell.length_a   1.000
_cell.length_b   1.000
_cell.length_c   1.000
_cell.angle_alpha   90.00
_cell.angle_beta   90.00
_cell.angle_gamma   90.00
#
_symmetry.space_group_name_H-M   'P 1'
#
loop_
_entity.id
_entity.type
_entity.pdbx_description
1 polymer ?
#
loop_
_entity_poly.entity_id
_entity_poly.type
_entity_poly.pdbx_seq_one_letter_code
_entity_poly.pdbx_strand_id
1 'polypeptide(L)' 'KAALYEGLLISAPQPDCLRFTPALCVSKGNIDEMLLRLARAFARVRTAQLQCRRT' A
#
# COMPACT_ATOMS: atom_id res chain seq x y z
N LYS A 1 5.32 0.45 6.41
CA LYS A 1 6.50 0.41 5.50
C LYS A 1 6.28 -0.41 4.22
N ALA A 2 5.39 -1.40 4.19
CA ALA A 2 5.15 -2.24 3.00
C ALA A 2 4.86 -1.44 1.70
N ALA A 3 4.03 -0.40 1.76
CA ALA A 3 3.74 0.44 0.60
C ALA A 3 4.97 1.14 0.01
N LEU A 4 5.88 1.63 0.87
CA LEU A 4 7.14 2.24 0.44
C LEU A 4 8.02 1.24 -0.32
N TYR A 5 8.06 -0.03 0.11
CA TYR A 5 8.80 -1.08 -0.60
C TYR A 5 8.21 -1.43 -1.97
N GLU A 6 6.91 -1.20 -2.17
CA GLU A 6 6.26 -1.34 -3.47
C GLU A 6 6.37 -0.06 -4.32
N GLY A 7 7.07 0.97 -3.83
CA GLY A 7 7.28 2.25 -4.53
C GLY A 7 6.17 3.28 -4.34
N LEU A 8 5.29 3.10 -3.34
CA LEU A 8 4.19 4.02 -3.05
C LEU A 8 4.54 4.94 -1.87
N LEU A 9 4.44 6.25 -2.10
CA LEU A 9 4.52 7.26 -1.04
C LEU A 9 3.11 7.59 -0.54
N ILE A 10 2.66 6.89 0.49
CA ILE A 10 1.37 7.10 1.13
C ILE A 10 1.55 7.32 2.64
N SER A 11 0.69 8.16 3.22
CA SER A 11 0.69 8.43 4.66
C SER A 11 -0.54 7.81 5.33
N ALA A 12 -0.43 7.52 6.61
CA ALA A 12 -1.53 7.01 7.44
C ALA A 12 -1.82 8.04 8.55
N PRO A 13 -2.68 9.04 8.30
CA PRO A 13 -2.98 10.06 9.31
C PRO A 13 -3.68 9.48 10.55
N GLN A 14 -4.32 8.32 10.42
CA GLN A 14 -4.90 7.55 11.53
C GLN A 14 -4.49 6.07 11.36
N PRO A 15 -4.51 5.27 12.44
CA PRO A 15 -4.09 3.86 12.39
C PRO A 15 -4.79 3.02 11.32
N ASP A 16 -6.08 3.28 11.07
CA ASP A 16 -6.92 2.51 10.14
C ASP A 16 -7.27 3.27 8.86
N CYS A 17 -6.63 4.43 8.62
CA CYS A 17 -6.92 5.27 7.47
C CYS A 17 -5.64 5.57 6.68
N LEU A 18 -5.61 5.12 5.42
CA LEU A 18 -4.55 5.44 4.48
C LEU A 18 -4.97 6.60 3.58
N ARG A 19 -4.13 7.64 3.54
CA ARG A 19 -4.30 8.76 2.61
C ARG A 19 -3.64 8.41 1.28
N PHE A 20 -4.49 8.21 0.28
CA PHE A 20 -4.09 8.03 -1.11
C PHE A 20 -4.58 9.21 -1.94
N THR A 21 -3.69 10.13 -2.25
CA THR A 21 -3.97 11.35 -3.03
C THR A 21 -2.98 11.45 -4.19
N PRO A 22 -3.23 10.78 -5.33
CA PRO A 22 -2.42 10.94 -6.53
C PRO A 22 -2.59 12.34 -7.12
N ALA A 23 -1.66 12.76 -7.99
CA ALA A 23 -1.79 14.01 -8.71
C ALA A 23 -2.97 13.96 -9.70
N LEU A 24 -3.59 15.11 -9.98
CA LEU A 24 -4.76 15.20 -10.86
C LEU A 24 -4.48 14.77 -12.31
N CYS A 25 -3.22 14.85 -12.74
CA CYS A 25 -2.79 14.51 -14.11
C CYS A 25 -2.34 13.05 -14.27
N VAL A 26 -2.52 12.20 -13.24
CA VAL A 26 -2.10 10.80 -13.31
C VAL A 26 -3.00 10.05 -14.29
N SER A 27 -2.40 9.33 -15.23
CA SER A 27 -3.13 8.52 -16.20
C SER A 27 -3.85 7.35 -15.52
N LYS A 28 -4.92 6.85 -16.14
CA LYS A 28 -5.63 5.66 -15.65
C LYS A 28 -4.68 4.47 -15.43
N GLY A 29 -3.79 4.19 -16.38
CA GLY A 29 -2.84 3.07 -16.27
C GLY A 29 -1.89 3.21 -15.07
N ASN A 30 -1.45 4.43 -14.76
CA ASN A 30 -0.64 4.67 -13.57
C ASN A 30 -1.44 4.46 -12.28
N ILE A 31 -2.73 4.85 -12.25
CA ILE A 31 -3.62 4.57 -11.11
C ILE A 31 -3.76 3.05 -10.92
N ASP A 32 -4.02 2.31 -11.99
CA ASP A 32 -4.16 0.85 -11.95
C ASP A 32 -2.89 0.19 -11.39
N GLU A 33 -1.71 0.65 -11.82
CA GLU A 33 -0.43 0.16 -11.32
C GLU A 33 -0.20 0.51 -9.84
N MET A 34 -0.61 1.71 -9.40
CA MET A 34 -0.55 2.11 -7.98
C MET A 34 -1.46 1.23 -7.11
N LEU A 35 -2.68 0.92 -7.57
CA LEU A 35 -3.60 0.04 -6.85
C LEU A 35 -3.05 -1.39 -6.77
N LEU A 36 -2.43 -1.89 -7.85
CA LEU A 36 -1.78 -3.20 -7.86
C LEU A 36 -0.63 -3.28 -6.85
N ARG A 37 0.22 -2.24 -6.79
CA ARG A 37 1.29 -2.10 -5.78
C ARG A 37 0.72 -2.09 -4.36
N LEU A 38 -0.39 -1.39 -4.14
CA LEU A 38 -1.03 -1.32 -2.84
C LEU A 38 -1.55 -2.70 -2.38
N ALA A 39 -2.16 -3.46 -3.30
CA ALA A 39 -2.59 -4.83 -3.04
C ALA A 39 -1.41 -5.74 -2.65
N ARG A 40 -0.26 -5.62 -3.33
CA ARG A 40 0.96 -6.36 -2.97
C ARG A 40 1.47 -5.97 -1.58
N ALA A 41 1.46 -4.68 -1.24
CA ALA A 41 1.85 -4.22 0.09
C ALA A 41 0.96 -4.83 1.18
N PHE A 42 -0.36 -4.89 0.99
CA PHE A 42 -1.27 -5.54 1.93
C PHE A 42 -1.03 -7.03 2.06
N ALA A 43 -0.78 -7.73 0.94
CA ALA A 43 -0.45 -9.15 0.98
C ALA A 43 0.81 -9.40 1.83
N ARG A 44 1.85 -8.57 1.69
CA ARG A 44 3.09 -8.66 2.49
C ARG A 44 2.87 -8.39 3.98
N VAL A 45 2.02 -7.43 4.32
CA VAL A 45 1.66 -7.19 5.74
C VAL A 45 0.92 -8.39 6.31
N ARG A 46 -0.05 -8.94 5.56
CA ARG A 46 -0.82 -10.11 6.00
C ARG A 46 0.08 -11.32 6.22
N THR A 47 1.03 -11.61 5.33
CA THR A 47 1.97 -12.72 5.51
C THR A 47 2.85 -12.51 6.74
N ALA A 48 3.36 -11.30 6.96
CA ALA A 48 4.14 -10.97 8.15
C ALA A 48 3.33 -11.14 9.45
N GLN A 49 2.08 -10.65 9.48
CA GLN A 49 1.19 -10.82 10.63
C GLN A 49 0.90 -12.30 10.94
N LEU A 50 0.67 -13.11 9.90
CA LEU A 50 0.45 -14.56 10.08
C LEU A 50 1.70 -15.27 10.61
N GLN A 51 2.89 -14.84 10.18
CA GLN A 51 4.14 -15.43 10.64
C GLN A 51 4.45 -15.07 12.10
N CYS A 52 4.22 -13.82 12.52
CA CYS A 52 4.37 -13.41 13.93
C CYS A 52 3.34 -14.06 14.87
N ARG A 53 2.20 -14.55 14.36
CA ARG A 53 1.20 -15.27 15.16
C ARG A 53 1.50 -16.76 15.34
N ARG A 54 2.46 -17.31 14.59
CA ARG A 54 2.88 -18.72 14.68
C ARG A 54 4.09 -18.94 15.60
N THR A 55 4.72 -17.86 16.05
CA THR A 55 5.82 -17.84 17.04
C THR A 55 5.27 -17.45 18.39
#